data_AF-A0A0R1JZT4-F1
#
_entry.id   AF-A0A0R1JZT4-F1
#
_cell.length_a   1.000
_cell.length_b   1.000
_cell.length_c   1.000
_cell.angle_alpha   90.00
_cell.angle_beta   90.00
_cell.angle_gamma   90.00
#
_symmetry.space_group_name_H-M   'P 1'
#
loop_
_entity.id
_entity.type
_entity.pdbx_description
1 polymer ?
#
loop_
_entity_poly.entity_id
_entity_poly.type
_entity_poly.pdbx_seq_one_letter_code
_entity_poly.pdbx_strand_id
1 'polypeptide(L)'
;MSKLVGGELYYRISFETDADGYLTGYGTDPSGDQLVLESELEQAIPGATKLIDGHLAVDQAKANELAKAADMPVPDAQDLINAQMMKTTAQLMLTNAALMKRVAEMEVKDG
;
A
#
# COMPACT_ATOMS: atom_id res chain seq x y z
N MET A 1 21.45 20.45 -3.81
CA MET A 1 22.77 20.91 -4.33
C MET A 1 23.71 19.71 -4.29
N SER A 2 24.37 19.33 -5.39
CA SER A 2 25.27 18.17 -5.42
C SER A 2 26.73 18.55 -5.17
N LYS A 3 27.52 17.60 -4.65
CA LYS A 3 28.93 17.77 -4.30
C LYS A 3 29.70 16.56 -4.81
N LEU A 4 30.75 16.81 -5.59
CA LEU A 4 31.69 15.76 -6.00
C LEU A 4 32.74 15.58 -4.89
N VAL A 5 32.92 14.34 -4.40
CA VAL A 5 33.94 14.00 -3.41
C VAL A 5 34.65 12.73 -3.90
N GLY A 6 35.96 12.80 -4.14
CA GLY A 6 36.73 11.61 -4.56
C GLY A 6 36.35 10.99 -5.91
N GLY A 7 35.56 11.69 -6.74
CA GLY A 7 35.02 11.17 -8.00
C GLY A 7 33.58 10.66 -7.91
N GLU A 8 33.01 10.63 -6.71
CA GLU A 8 31.64 10.20 -6.46
C GLU A 8 30.72 11.42 -6.28
N LEU A 9 29.51 11.35 -6.82
CA LEU A 9 28.51 12.40 -6.75
C LEU A 9 27.61 12.20 -5.54
N TYR A 10 27.66 13.17 -4.63
CA TYR A 10 26.79 13.22 -3.46
C TYR A 10 25.70 14.26 -3.67
N TYR A 11 24.47 13.94 -3.30
CA TYR A 11 23.38 14.90 -3.28
C TYR A 11 23.06 15.28 -1.84
N ARG A 12 22.78 16.57 -1.62
CA ARG A 12 22.02 16.99 -0.45
C ARG A 12 20.55 16.68 -0.68
N ILE A 13 20.01 15.89 0.24
CA ILE A 13 18.65 15.37 0.18
C ILE A 13 17.99 15.61 1.52
N SER A 14 16.71 15.99 1.50
CA SER A 14 15.84 15.91 2.67
C SER A 14 14.99 14.65 2.53
N PHE A 15 15.02 13.82 3.57
CA PHE A 15 14.28 12.58 3.61
C PHE A 15 12.96 12.76 4.33
N GLU A 16 11.90 12.17 3.77
CA GLU A 16 10.65 11.96 4.47
C GLU A 16 10.63 10.52 4.95
N THR A 17 10.40 10.30 6.25
CA THR A 17 10.38 8.97 6.84
C THR A 17 9.06 8.70 7.54
N ASP A 18 8.66 7.42 7.58
CA ASP A 18 7.57 6.95 8.42
C ASP A 18 7.97 6.91 9.91
N ALA A 19 7.02 6.53 10.77
CA ALA A 19 7.23 6.42 12.21
C ALA A 19 8.31 5.39 12.60
N ASP A 20 8.61 4.44 11.72
CA ASP A 20 9.62 3.41 11.91
C ASP A 20 10.98 3.81 11.31
N GLY A 21 11.08 5.00 10.72
CA GLY A 21 12.30 5.55 10.12
C GLY A 21 12.60 5.06 8.70
N TYR A 22 11.64 4.43 8.01
CA TYR A 22 11.79 4.08 6.59
C TYR A 22 11.42 5.24 5.69
N LEU A 23 12.17 5.41 4.62
CA LEU A 23 11.96 6.44 3.61
C LEU A 23 10.59 6.30 2.96
N THR A 24 9.76 7.32 3.01
CA THR A 24 8.50 7.40 2.26
C THR A 24 8.64 8.30 1.04
N GLY A 25 9.62 9.18 1.04
CA GLY A 25 9.92 10.14 -0.02
C GLY A 25 11.27 10.79 0.19
N TYR A 26 11.78 11.42 -0.86
CA TYR A 26 13.00 12.23 -0.79
C TYR A 26 12.90 13.42 -1.73
N GLY A 27 13.46 14.55 -1.29
CA GLY A 27 13.51 15.78 -2.06
C GLY A 27 14.93 16.32 -2.15
N THR A 28 15.33 16.83 -3.31
CA THR A 28 16.63 17.49 -3.47
C THR A 28 16.57 18.87 -2.83
N ASP A 29 17.01 18.95 -1.59
CA ASP A 29 16.96 20.17 -0.79
C ASP A 29 18.37 20.79 -0.69
N PRO A 30 18.60 22.02 -1.18
CA PRO A 30 19.87 22.71 -0.99
C PRO A 30 20.20 23.00 0.50
N SER A 31 19.19 23.04 1.38
CA SER A 31 19.32 23.13 2.84
C SER A 31 19.41 21.78 3.55
N GLY A 32 19.30 20.66 2.84
CA GLY A 32 19.38 19.33 3.45
C GLY A 32 20.74 19.08 4.12
N ASP A 33 20.72 18.60 5.37
CA ASP A 33 21.93 18.33 6.14
C ASP A 33 22.59 16.99 5.78
N GLN A 34 21.86 16.09 5.11
CA GLN A 34 22.32 14.76 4.74
C GLN A 34 22.90 14.72 3.33
N LEU A 35 24.12 14.21 3.24
CA LEU A 35 24.83 13.94 1.99
C LEU A 35 24.77 12.45 1.73
N VAL A 36 24.32 12.09 0.54
CA VAL A 36 24.03 10.70 0.16
C VAL A 36 24.59 10.46 -1.22
N LEU A 37 25.13 9.26 -1.46
CA LEU A 37 25.62 8.90 -2.79
C LEU A 37 24.46 8.77 -3.76
N GLU A 38 24.66 9.23 -5.00
CA GLU A 38 23.68 9.05 -6.08
C GLU A 38 23.32 7.58 -6.29
N SER A 39 24.33 6.69 -6.27
CA SER A 39 24.13 5.25 -6.43
C SER A 39 23.33 4.62 -5.30
N GLU A 40 23.39 5.17 -4.09
CA GLU A 40 22.57 4.75 -2.96
C GLU A 40 21.12 5.21 -3.12
N LEU A 41 20.92 6.42 -3.63
CA LEU A 41 19.59 6.95 -3.97
C LEU A 41 18.90 6.16 -5.08
N GLU A 42 19.64 5.78 -6.11
CA GLU A 42 19.10 4.95 -7.21
C GLU A 42 18.62 3.57 -6.73
N GLN A 43 19.21 3.07 -5.63
CA GLN A 43 18.84 1.79 -5.01
C GLN A 43 17.81 1.94 -3.89
N ALA A 44 17.42 3.16 -3.54
CA ALA A 44 16.47 3.41 -2.47
C ALA A 44 15.05 2.96 -2.87
N ILE A 45 14.43 2.17 -2.00
CA ILE A 45 13.06 1.68 -2.16
C ILE A 45 12.18 2.36 -1.10
N PRO A 46 11.24 3.22 -1.51
CA PRO A 46 10.27 3.79 -0.58
C PRO A 46 9.53 2.70 0.20
N GLY A 47 9.47 2.86 1.53
CA GLY A 47 8.88 1.94 2.48
C GLY A 47 9.84 0.85 2.99
N ALA A 48 11.01 0.67 2.36
CA ALA A 48 11.98 -0.38 2.69
C ALA A 48 13.42 0.11 2.90
N THR A 49 13.76 1.35 2.57
CA THR A 49 15.11 1.90 2.81
C THR A 49 15.14 2.79 4.04
N LYS A 50 16.21 2.71 4.84
CA LYS A 50 16.47 3.61 5.98
C LYS A 50 17.80 4.32 5.82
N LEU A 51 17.91 5.49 6.44
CA LEU A 51 19.20 6.14 6.64
C LEU A 51 19.84 5.61 7.94
N ILE A 52 20.97 4.93 7.82
CA ILE A 52 21.75 4.39 8.95
C ILE A 52 23.16 4.93 8.85
N ASP A 53 23.61 5.67 9.87
CA ASP A 53 24.97 6.24 9.94
C ASP A 53 25.38 7.07 8.70
N GLY A 54 24.41 7.73 8.05
CA GLY A 54 24.65 8.54 6.85
C GLY A 54 24.60 7.77 5.52
N HIS A 55 24.30 6.47 5.55
CA HIS A 55 24.17 5.61 4.37
C HIS A 55 22.74 5.08 4.21
N LEU A 56 22.32 4.89 2.97
CA LEU A 56 21.02 4.26 2.69
C LEU A 56 21.16 2.74 2.74
N ALA A 57 20.51 2.14 3.73
CA ALA A 57 20.43 0.70 3.90
C ALA A 57 19.03 0.22 3.47
N VAL A 58 18.98 -0.64 2.46
CA VAL A 58 17.76 -1.30 2.02
C VAL A 58 17.49 -2.48 2.95
N ASP A 59 16.32 -2.48 3.60
CA ASP A 59 15.80 -3.63 4.32
C ASP A 59 15.22 -4.64 3.32
N GLN A 60 16.01 -5.66 3.00
CA GLN A 60 15.64 -6.65 2.00
C GLN A 60 14.38 -7.44 2.38
N ALA A 61 14.09 -7.62 3.67
CA ALA A 61 12.88 -8.31 4.10
C ALA A 61 11.65 -7.49 3.73
N LYS A 62 11.67 -6.20 4.07
CA LYS A 62 10.58 -5.26 3.77
C LYS A 62 10.46 -4.99 2.27
N ALA A 63 11.58 -4.92 1.55
CA ALA A 63 11.60 -4.81 0.09
C ALA A 63 10.95 -6.05 -0.58
N ASN A 64 11.24 -7.25 -0.08
CA ASN A 64 10.61 -8.48 -0.57
C ASN A 64 9.11 -8.54 -0.25
N GLU A 65 8.68 -8.03 0.91
CA GLU A 65 7.26 -7.92 1.24
C GLU A 65 6.53 -6.94 0.31
N LEU A 66 7.12 -5.76 0.05
CA LEU A 66 6.58 -4.79 -0.90
C LEU A 66 6.52 -5.35 -2.32
N ALA A 67 7.58 -6.05 -2.76
CA ALA A 67 7.60 -6.72 -4.05
C ALA A 67 6.50 -7.79 -4.15
N LYS A 68 6.32 -8.63 -3.12
CA LYS A 68 5.23 -9.61 -3.06
C LYS A 68 3.85 -8.97 -3.05
N ALA A 69 3.68 -7.84 -2.36
CA ALA A 69 2.43 -7.10 -2.35
C ALA A 69 2.11 -6.47 -3.70
N ALA A 70 3.14 -5.99 -4.43
CA ALA A 70 3.00 -5.48 -5.79
C ALA A 70 2.70 -6.60 -6.81
N ASP A 71 3.19 -7.81 -6.56
CA ASP A 71 2.97 -9.00 -7.39
C ASP A 71 1.69 -9.77 -7.03
N MET A 72 0.98 -9.35 -5.98
CA MET A 72 -0.35 -9.88 -5.71
C MET A 72 -1.28 -9.46 -6.85
N PRO A 73 -1.97 -10.42 -7.50
CA PRO A 73 -2.94 -10.07 -8.52
C PRO A 73 -4.00 -9.18 -7.90
N VAL A 74 -4.10 -7.95 -8.40
CA VAL A 74 -5.25 -7.09 -8.13
C VAL A 74 -6.46 -7.89 -8.57
N PRO A 75 -7.45 -8.17 -7.70
CA PRO A 75 -8.61 -8.96 -8.08
C PRO A 75 -9.23 -8.31 -9.32
N ASP A 76 -9.32 -9.11 -10.39
CA ASP A 76 -9.81 -8.63 -11.67
C ASP A 76 -11.18 -7.98 -11.45
N ALA A 77 -11.47 -6.89 -12.17
CA ALA A 77 -12.74 -6.18 -12.02
C ALA A 77 -13.96 -7.13 -12.16
N GLN A 78 -13.79 -8.24 -12.89
CA GLN A 78 -14.76 -9.33 -13.01
C GLN A 78 -15.03 -10.05 -11.67
N ASP A 79 -14.01 -10.31 -10.85
CA ASP A 79 -14.16 -10.98 -9.55
C ASP A 79 -14.85 -10.09 -8.52
N LEU A 80 -14.57 -8.77 -8.57
CA LEU A 80 -15.29 -7.79 -7.75
C LEU A 80 -16.77 -7.72 -8.11
N ILE A 81 -17.10 -7.77 -9.40
CA ILE A 81 -18.50 -7.80 -9.88
C ILE A 81 -19.19 -9.10 -9.46
N ASN A 82 -18.51 -10.25 -9.57
CA ASN A 82 -19.05 -11.55 -9.17
C ASN A 82 -19.34 -11.61 -7.66
N ALA A 83 -18.41 -11.11 -6.83
CA ALA A 83 -18.62 -11.02 -5.39
C ALA A 83 -19.80 -10.11 -5.01
N GLN A 84 -19.98 -9.00 -5.73
CA GLN A 84 -21.09 -8.08 -5.50
C GLN A 84 -22.44 -8.64 -5.97
N MET A 85 -22.47 -9.37 -7.08
CA MET A 85 -23.67 -10.08 -7.55
C MET A 85 -24.08 -11.21 -6.59
N MET A 86 -23.13 -12.00 -6.07
CA MET A 86 -23.43 -13.05 -5.10
C MET A 86 -24.01 -12.48 -3.79
N LYS A 87 -23.45 -11.37 -3.30
CA LYS A 87 -23.98 -10.67 -2.11
C LYS A 87 -25.41 -10.18 -2.32
N THR A 88 -25.68 -9.58 -3.47
CA THR A 88 -27.02 -9.08 -3.83
C THR A 88 -28.03 -10.22 -3.94
N THR A 89 -27.64 -11.33 -4.55
CA THR A 89 -28.48 -12.53 -4.69
C THR A 89 -28.81 -13.14 -3.33
N ALA A 90 -27.83 -13.24 -2.43
CA ALA A 90 -28.05 -13.74 -1.08
C ALA A 90 -29.01 -12.82 -0.28
N GLN A 91 -28.89 -11.51 -0.42
CA GLN A 91 -29.79 -10.54 0.21
C GLN A 91 -31.23 -10.64 -0.32
N LEU A 92 -31.40 -10.83 -1.63
CA LEU A 92 -32.72 -11.04 -2.25
C LEU A 92 -33.37 -12.34 -1.78
N MET A 93 -32.62 -13.43 -1.65
CA MET A 93 -33.14 -14.70 -1.12
C MET A 93 -33.59 -14.58 0.34
N LEU A 94 -32.82 -13.90 1.19
CA LEU A 94 -33.20 -13.64 2.59
C LEU A 94 -34.44 -12.75 2.68
N THR A 95 -34.54 -11.73 1.83
CA THR A 95 -35.69 -10.82 1.79
C THR A 95 -36.95 -11.55 1.33
N ASN A 96 -36.85 -12.39 0.29
CA ASN A 96 -37.97 -13.19 -0.19
C ASN A 96 -38.43 -14.21 0.85
N ALA A 97 -37.51 -14.87 1.56
CA ALA A 97 -37.85 -15.78 2.65
C ALA A 97 -38.56 -15.06 3.81
N ALA A 98 -38.11 -13.85 4.15
CA ALA A 98 -38.75 -13.03 5.18
C ALA A 98 -40.16 -12.56 4.77
N LEU A 99 -40.35 -12.20 3.50
CA LEU A 99 -41.66 -11.82 2.96
C LEU A 99 -42.62 -13.02 2.93
N MET A 100 -42.16 -14.19 2.46
CA MET A 100 -42.98 -15.42 2.49
C MET A 100 -43.39 -15.80 3.91
N LYS A 101 -42.49 -15.67 4.88
CA LYS A 101 -42.81 -15.91 6.29
C LYS A 101 -43.89 -14.95 6.80
N ARG A 102 -43.81 -13.65 6.47
CA ARG A 102 -44.83 -12.67 6.87
C ARG A 102 -46.18 -12.86 6.18
N VAL A 103 -46.20 -13.30 4.92
CA VAL A 103 -47.43 -13.63 4.20
C VAL A 103 -48.10 -14.85 4.84
N ALA A 104 -47.34 -15.92 5.12
CA ALA A 104 -47.86 -17.10 5.80
C ALA A 104 -48.38 -16.77 7.22
N GLU A 105 -47.74 -15.87 7.95
CA GLU A 105 -48.21 -15.41 9.27
C GLU A 105 -49.47 -14.52 9.20
N MET A 106 -49.74 -13.85 8.07
CA MET A 106 -50.97 -13.10 7.85
C MET A 106 -52.13 -14.00 7.42
N GLU A 107 -51.89 -14.99 6.54
CA GLU A 107 -52.95 -15.92 6.10
C GLU A 107 -53.47 -16.82 7.24
N VAL A 108 -52.69 -17.03 8.30
CA VAL A 108 -53.12 -17.80 9.49
C VAL A 108 -53.93 -16.95 10.49
N LYS A 109 -53.94 -15.62 10.37
CA LYS A 109 -54.67 -14.71 11.28
C LYS A 109 -56.08 -14.34 10.82
N ASP A 110 -56.45 -14.63 9.57
CA ASP A 110 -57.79 -14.40 8.99
C ASP A 110 -58.62 -15.70 8.84
N GLY A 111 -58.20 -16.80 9.50
CA GLY A 111 -58.91 -18.09 9.56
C GLY A 111 -59.61 -18.37 10.87
#